data_AF-A0A9D9D3T2-F1
#
_entry.id   AF-A0A9D9D3T2-F1
#
_cell.length_a   1.000
_cell.length_b   1.000
_cell.length_c   1.000
_cell.angle_alpha   90.00
_cell.angle_beta   90.00
_cell.angle_gamma   90.00
#
_symmetry.space_group_name_H-M   'P 1'
#
loop_
_entity.id
_entity.type
_entity.pdbx_description
1 polymer ?
#
loop_
_entity_poly.entity_id
_entity_poly.type
_entity_poly.pdbx_seq_one_letter_code
_entity_poly.pdbx_strand_id
1 'polypeptide(L)'
;MFIWFCFAVVLIVIALNDFLFFRIENEYVLFLLLLYVVSCIFGVSGQNFVEAFWITCITFAICFVLNQFNLIGGGDVKLLVPLMLFAENNMFGFIWGTAIGGLVLALIYIFCGKRLALFKKRLFIIFSAMKKKKIRFLRFALLSLYKIKAKSVKLEDSNTDILKQEVPYGVALSCGGFFVIFDVMFR
;
A
#
# COMPACT_ATOMS: atom_id res chain seq x y z
N MET A 1 17.20 -0.79 12.83
CA MET A 1 17.28 -1.70 11.67
C MET A 1 16.09 -2.67 11.57
N PHE A 2 15.76 -3.44 12.61
CA PHE A 2 14.66 -4.42 12.55
C PHE A 2 13.29 -3.81 12.17
N ILE A 3 12.94 -2.66 12.76
CA ILE A 3 11.68 -1.94 12.47
C ILE A 3 11.56 -1.58 10.98
N TRP A 4 12.63 -1.03 10.38
CA TRP A 4 12.67 -0.66 8.97
C TRP A 4 12.53 -1.88 8.04
N PHE A 5 13.09 -3.03 8.44
CA PHE A 5 12.89 -4.29 7.72
C PHE A 5 11.43 -4.75 7.81
N CYS A 6 10.82 -4.74 8.99
CA CYS A 6 9.39 -5.05 9.14
C CYS A 6 8.51 -4.11 8.33
N PHE A 7 8.83 -2.81 8.34
CA PHE A 7 8.14 -1.80 7.55
C PHE A 7 8.22 -2.11 6.06
N ALA A 8 9.42 -2.38 5.52
CA ALA A 8 9.63 -2.80 4.13
C ALA A 8 8.77 -4.01 3.76
N VAL A 9 8.77 -5.06 4.59
CA VAL A 9 7.98 -6.27 4.35
C VAL A 9 6.49 -5.96 4.26
N VAL A 10 5.98 -5.12 5.14
CA VAL A 10 4.56 -4.71 5.14
C VAL A 10 4.23 -3.90 3.88
N LEU A 11 5.10 -3.00 3.44
CA LEU A 11 4.90 -2.23 2.20
C LEU A 11 4.84 -3.12 0.96
N ILE A 12 5.64 -4.19 0.90
CA ILE A 12 5.56 -5.18 -0.19
C ILE A 12 4.22 -5.90 -0.16
N VAL A 13 3.77 -6.33 1.02
CA VAL A 13 2.49 -7.03 1.17
C VAL A 13 1.33 -6.11 0.75
N ILE A 14 1.34 -4.85 1.17
CA ILE A 14 0.34 -3.86 0.78
C ILE A 14 0.36 -3.61 -0.72
N ALA A 15 1.53 -3.38 -1.32
CA ALA A 15 1.67 -3.16 -2.76
C ALA A 15 1.17 -4.37 -3.56
N LEU A 16 1.49 -5.58 -3.12
CA LEU A 16 0.99 -6.81 -3.76
C LEU A 16 -0.53 -6.96 -3.60
N ASN A 17 -1.07 -6.71 -2.41
CA ASN A 17 -2.51 -6.82 -2.17
C ASN A 17 -3.28 -5.78 -2.99
N ASP A 18 -2.77 -4.56 -3.05
CA ASP A 18 -3.37 -3.49 -3.84
C ASP A 18 -3.27 -3.78 -5.34
N PHE A 19 -2.10 -4.23 -5.82
CA PHE A 19 -1.92 -4.63 -7.22
C PHE A 19 -2.85 -5.77 -7.64
N LEU A 20 -3.07 -6.76 -6.77
CA LEU A 20 -3.90 -7.93 -7.08
C LEU A 20 -5.39 -7.67 -6.89
N PHE A 21 -5.78 -6.96 -5.83
CA PHE A 21 -7.16 -6.89 -5.35
C PHE A 21 -7.74 -5.49 -5.25
N PHE A 22 -6.95 -4.44 -5.52
CA PHE A 22 -7.35 -3.03 -5.38
C PHE A 22 -7.97 -2.75 -4.00
N ARG A 23 -7.34 -3.31 -2.96
CA ARG A 23 -7.82 -3.20 -1.59
C ARG A 23 -6.66 -3.11 -0.62
N ILE A 24 -6.74 -2.07 0.20
CA ILE A 24 -5.91 -1.91 1.39
C ILE A 24 -6.75 -2.29 2.61
N GLU A 25 -6.32 -3.32 3.32
CA GLU A 25 -7.00 -3.84 4.51
C GLU A 25 -6.63 -3.02 5.74
N ASN A 26 -7.61 -2.80 6.63
CA ASN A 26 -7.39 -2.05 7.87
C ASN A 26 -6.33 -2.71 8.77
N GLU A 27 -6.14 -4.02 8.64
CA GLU A 27 -5.15 -4.79 9.40
C GLU A 27 -3.72 -4.32 9.12
N TYR A 28 -3.38 -4.03 7.86
CA TYR A 28 -2.05 -3.51 7.51
C TYR A 28 -1.83 -2.12 8.06
N VAL A 29 -2.84 -1.25 7.98
CA VAL A 29 -2.81 0.12 8.52
C VAL A 29 -2.60 0.09 10.04
N LEU A 30 -3.32 -0.78 10.74
CA LEU A 30 -3.18 -0.94 12.18
C LEU A 30 -1.81 -1.52 12.56
N PHE A 31 -1.28 -2.46 11.78
CA PHE A 31 0.07 -2.99 11.98
C PHE A 31 1.13 -1.91 11.78
N LEU A 32 1.00 -1.05 10.77
CA LEU A 32 1.91 0.09 10.56
C LEU A 32 1.86 1.09 11.71
N LEU A 33 0.67 1.43 12.22
CA LEU A 33 0.52 2.31 13.39
C LEU A 33 1.16 1.69 14.64
N LEU A 34 0.93 0.39 14.87
CA LEU A 34 1.56 -0.32 16.00
C LEU A 34 3.08 -0.34 15.84
N LEU A 35 3.58 -0.59 14.63
CA LEU A 35 5.00 -0.56 14.32
C LEU A 35 5.61 0.83 14.59
N TYR A 36 4.87 1.90 14.28
CA TYR A 36 5.28 3.28 14.58
C TYR A 36 5.38 3.51 16.09
N VAL A 37 4.35 3.14 16.86
CA VAL A 37 4.37 3.25 18.33
C VAL A 37 5.56 2.49 18.94
N VAL A 38 5.80 1.26 18.46
CA VAL A 38 6.97 0.47 18.84
C VAL A 38 8.26 1.22 18.49
N SER A 39 8.33 1.86 17.32
CA SER A 39 9.50 2.64 16.91
C SER A 39 9.79 3.84 17.82
N CYS A 40 8.75 4.52 18.33
CA CYS A 40 8.91 5.60 19.31
C CYS A 40 9.42 5.07 20.66
N ILE A 41 8.89 3.94 21.14
CA ILE A 41 9.33 3.33 22.41
C ILE A 41 10.81 2.96 22.39
N PHE A 42 11.31 2.49 21.24
CA PHE A 42 12.72 2.13 21.05
C PHE A 42 13.61 3.31 20.62
N GLY A 43 13.07 4.54 20.57
CA GLY A 43 13.83 5.75 20.20
C GLY A 43 14.35 5.75 18.76
N VAL A 44 13.73 4.98 17.85
CA VAL A 44 14.11 4.90 16.44
C VAL A 44 13.45 6.01 15.62
N SER A 45 12.24 6.40 16.01
CA SER A 45 11.52 7.56 15.47
C SER A 45 11.76 8.76 16.38
N GLY A 46 12.04 9.92 15.78
CA GLY A 46 12.50 11.11 16.50
C GLY A 46 11.40 12.08 16.91
N GLN A 47 10.15 11.82 16.51
CA GLN A 47 9.04 12.72 16.79
C GLN A 47 8.46 12.54 18.18
N ASN A 48 8.10 13.67 18.79
CA ASN A 48 7.29 13.67 19.99
C ASN A 48 5.92 13.06 19.69
N PHE A 49 5.39 12.24 20.60
CA PHE A 49 4.09 11.61 20.42
C PHE A 49 2.96 12.61 20.13
N VAL A 50 3.06 13.81 20.71
CA VAL A 50 2.13 14.92 20.49
C VAL A 50 2.20 15.45 19.05
N GLU A 51 3.39 15.57 18.48
CA GLU A 51 3.59 16.02 17.10
C GLU A 51 3.06 14.98 16.11
N ALA A 52 3.39 13.70 16.35
CA ALA A 52 2.88 12.58 15.56
C ALA A 52 1.34 12.54 15.55
N PHE A 53 0.71 12.79 16.71
CA PHE A 53 -0.75 12.88 16.81
C PHE A 53 -1.33 14.01 15.95
N TRP A 54 -0.74 15.22 16.02
CA TRP A 54 -1.17 16.34 15.19
C TRP A 54 -1.02 16.06 13.69
N ILE A 55 0.13 15.51 13.27
CA ILE A 55 0.39 15.14 11.87
C ILE A 55 -0.65 14.12 11.39
N THR A 56 -0.95 13.11 12.21
CA THR A 56 -1.97 12.09 11.92
C THR A 56 -3.34 12.71 11.72
N CYS A 57 -3.79 13.57 12.65
CA CYS A 57 -5.09 14.21 12.59
C CYS A 57 -5.23 15.14 11.38
N ILE A 58 -4.22 15.97 11.11
CA ILE A 58 -4.22 16.90 9.99
C ILE A 58 -4.21 16.13 8.66
N THR A 59 -3.32 15.15 8.53
CA THR A 59 -3.23 14.31 7.33
C THR A 59 -4.54 13.58 7.07
N PHE A 60 -5.13 12.97 8.11
CA PHE A 60 -6.41 12.29 7.99
C PHE A 60 -7.53 13.25 7.60
N ALA A 61 -7.61 14.44 8.20
CA ALA A 61 -8.62 15.44 7.87
C ALA A 61 -8.52 15.90 6.41
N ILE A 62 -7.32 16.22 5.93
CA ILE A 62 -7.09 16.63 4.53
C ILE A 62 -7.48 15.49 3.58
N CYS A 63 -6.97 14.28 3.81
CA CYS A 63 -7.27 13.12 2.98
C CYS A 63 -8.76 12.75 3.02
N PHE A 64 -9.43 12.91 4.15
CA PHE A 64 -10.87 12.68 4.29
C PHE A 64 -11.67 13.66 3.45
N VAL A 65 -11.33 14.95 3.48
CA VAL A 65 -11.96 15.97 2.63
C VAL A 65 -11.74 15.65 1.15
N LEU A 66 -10.52 15.31 0.74
CA LEU A 66 -10.23 14.91 -0.64
C LEU A 66 -11.04 13.70 -1.10
N ASN A 67 -11.27 12.74 -0.18
CA ASN A 67 -12.09 11.56 -0.46
C ASN A 67 -13.58 11.91 -0.63
N GLN A 68 -14.11 12.92 0.08
CA GLN A 68 -15.48 13.40 -0.17
C GLN A 68 -15.66 13.97 -1.58
N PHE A 69 -14.60 14.55 -2.15
CA PHE A 69 -14.57 15.02 -3.53
C PHE A 69 -14.24 13.94 -4.57
N ASN A 70 -14.13 12.66 -4.17
CA ASN A 70 -13.71 11.54 -5.02
C ASN A 70 -12.35 11.76 -5.73
N LEU A 71 -11.47 12.60 -5.15
CA LEU A 71 -10.14 12.86 -5.71
C LEU A 71 -9.12 11.79 -5.32
N ILE A 72 -9.36 11.10 -4.20
CA ILE A 72 -8.50 10.06 -3.67
C ILE A 72 -9.34 8.86 -3.21
N GLY A 73 -8.82 7.64 -3.37
CA GLY A 73 -9.51 6.44 -2.93
C GLY A 73 -9.50 6.31 -1.41
N GLY A 74 -10.61 5.84 -0.82
CA GLY A 74 -10.69 5.65 0.63
C GLY A 74 -9.71 4.63 1.19
N GLY A 75 -9.14 3.74 0.36
CA GLY A 75 -8.03 2.87 0.73
C GLY A 75 -6.73 3.66 0.94
N ASP A 76 -6.42 4.57 0.01
CA ASP A 76 -5.21 5.38 0.01
C ASP A 76 -5.19 6.34 1.20
N VAL A 77 -6.33 6.94 1.53
CA VAL A 77 -6.50 7.78 2.73
C VAL A 77 -6.04 7.05 3.99
N LYS A 78 -6.42 5.79 4.14
CA LYS A 78 -6.08 5.01 5.34
C LYS A 78 -4.60 4.68 5.40
N LEU A 79 -3.98 4.42 4.25
CA LEU A 79 -2.56 4.06 4.17
C LEU A 79 -1.65 5.27 4.32
N LEU A 80 -2.05 6.42 3.79
CA LEU A 80 -1.22 7.63 3.79
C LEU A 80 -0.94 8.11 5.21
N VAL A 81 -1.90 7.98 6.13
CA VAL A 81 -1.76 8.40 7.53
C VAL A 81 -0.56 7.75 8.23
N PRO A 82 -0.45 6.41 8.37
CA PRO A 82 0.72 5.80 8.98
C PRO A 82 2.00 5.99 8.16
N LEU A 83 1.93 6.16 6.84
CA LEU A 83 3.11 6.44 6.02
C LEU A 83 3.72 7.82 6.33
N MET A 84 2.88 8.84 6.55
CA MET A 84 3.32 10.18 6.90
C MET A 84 4.00 10.22 8.27
N LEU A 85 3.57 9.36 9.19
CA LEU A 85 4.26 9.19 10.47
C LEU A 85 5.68 8.65 10.30
N PHE A 86 5.92 7.72 9.39
CA PHE A 86 7.28 7.24 9.11
C PHE A 86 8.10 8.19 8.22
N ALA A 87 7.43 9.03 7.43
CA ALA A 87 8.11 9.98 6.56
C ALA A 87 8.82 11.09 7.36
N GLU A 88 8.32 11.47 8.54
CA GLU A 88 8.86 12.51 9.45
C GLU A 88 9.62 13.63 8.72
N ASN A 89 10.96 13.59 8.77
CA ASN A 89 11.85 14.62 8.24
C ASN A 89 12.11 14.51 6.72
N ASN A 90 11.65 13.43 6.09
CA ASN A 90 11.81 13.15 4.67
C ASN A 90 10.47 13.11 3.92
N MET A 91 9.55 14.01 4.26
CA MET A 91 8.30 14.20 3.53
C MET A 91 8.52 14.45 2.04
N PHE A 92 9.53 15.26 1.69
CA PHE A 92 9.84 15.53 0.28
C PHE A 92 10.28 14.25 -0.44
N GLY A 93 11.16 13.44 0.14
CA GLY A 93 11.55 12.15 -0.43
C GLY A 93 10.37 11.20 -0.58
N PHE A 94 9.47 11.16 0.40
CA PHE A 94 8.24 10.37 0.31
C PHE A 94 7.34 10.80 -0.85
N ILE A 95 7.09 12.10 -1.00
CA ILE A 95 6.27 12.67 -2.09
C ILE A 95 6.92 12.39 -3.44
N TRP A 96 8.23 12.61 -3.57
CA TRP A 96 8.98 12.32 -4.79
C TRP A 96 8.96 10.84 -5.14
N GLY A 97 9.22 9.96 -4.17
CA GLY A 97 9.18 8.51 -4.37
C GLY A 97 7.79 8.01 -4.77
N THR A 98 6.74 8.58 -4.18
CA THR A 98 5.34 8.27 -4.55
C THR A 98 5.02 8.76 -5.95
N ALA A 99 5.41 9.99 -6.31
CA ALA A 99 5.17 10.56 -7.63
C ALA A 99 5.90 9.79 -8.73
N ILE A 100 7.17 9.46 -8.53
CA ILE A 100 7.97 8.65 -9.47
C ILE A 100 7.39 7.24 -9.58
N GLY A 101 7.06 6.61 -8.44
CA GLY A 101 6.43 5.29 -8.42
C GLY A 101 5.10 5.27 -9.18
N GLY A 102 4.26 6.28 -8.97
CA GLY A 102 2.99 6.46 -9.69
C GLY A 102 3.20 6.69 -11.19
N LEU A 103 4.17 7.51 -11.57
CA LEU A 103 4.52 7.74 -12.98
C LEU A 103 4.98 6.45 -13.67
N VAL A 104 5.92 5.73 -13.06
CA VAL A 104 6.42 4.45 -13.60
C VAL A 104 5.29 3.44 -13.72
N LEU A 105 4.43 3.35 -12.71
CA LEU A 105 3.26 2.47 -12.73
C LEU A 105 2.31 2.85 -13.88
N ALA A 106 2.00 4.12 -14.05
CA ALA A 106 1.15 4.61 -15.14
C ALA A 106 1.74 4.25 -16.52
N LEU A 107 3.04 4.47 -16.71
CA LEU A 107 3.74 4.08 -17.95
C LEU A 107 3.67 2.57 -18.19
N ILE A 108 3.86 1.74 -17.16
CA ILE A 108 3.74 0.27 -17.27
C ILE A 108 2.32 -0.12 -17.68
N TYR A 109 1.28 0.52 -17.15
CA TYR A 109 -0.10 0.23 -17.54
C TYR A 109 -0.38 0.63 -19.00
N ILE A 110 0.12 1.79 -19.44
CA ILE A 110 -0.05 2.28 -20.81
C ILE A 110 0.66 1.38 -21.82
N PHE A 111 1.94 1.05 -21.58
CA PHE A 111 2.76 0.31 -22.55
C PHE A 111 2.60 -1.21 -22.44
N CYS A 112 2.42 -1.73 -21.23
CA CYS A 112 2.47 -3.17 -20.94
C CYS A 112 1.14 -3.73 -20.44
N GLY A 113 0.02 -2.99 -20.53
CA GLY A 113 -1.28 -3.36 -19.96
C GLY A 113 -1.72 -4.80 -20.27
N LYS A 114 -1.60 -5.26 -21.53
CA LYS A 114 -1.95 -6.64 -21.91
C LYS A 114 -1.08 -7.70 -21.20
N ARG A 115 0.24 -7.47 -21.13
CA ARG A 115 1.18 -8.38 -20.44
C ARG A 115 0.97 -8.35 -18.94
N LEU A 116 0.69 -7.17 -18.39
CA LEU A 116 0.43 -6.97 -16.97
C LEU A 116 -0.85 -7.69 -16.53
N ALA A 117 -1.91 -7.66 -17.34
CA ALA A 117 -3.13 -8.40 -17.08
C ALA A 117 -2.90 -9.93 -17.05
N LEU A 118 -2.10 -10.46 -17.98
CA LEU A 118 -1.69 -11.87 -17.98
C LEU A 118 -0.85 -12.22 -16.75
N PHE A 119 0.09 -11.35 -16.39
CA PHE A 119 0.93 -11.54 -15.20
C PHE A 119 0.10 -11.53 -13.91
N LYS A 120 -0.84 -10.58 -13.78
CA LYS A 120 -1.80 -10.50 -12.68
C LYS A 120 -2.64 -11.77 -12.56
N LYS A 121 -3.14 -12.32 -13.69
CA LYS A 121 -3.85 -13.62 -13.72
C LYS A 121 -2.96 -14.76 -13.20
N ARG A 122 -1.70 -14.85 -13.64
CA ARG A 122 -0.76 -15.89 -13.18
C ARG A 122 -0.46 -15.79 -11.68
N LEU A 123 -0.17 -14.59 -11.20
CA LEU A 123 0.05 -14.33 -9.77
C LEU A 123 -1.17 -14.71 -8.94
N PHE A 124 -2.37 -14.34 -9.39
CA PHE A 124 -3.62 -14.68 -8.70
C PHE A 124 -3.81 -16.20 -8.57
N ILE A 125 -3.48 -16.98 -9.61
CA ILE A 125 -3.54 -18.46 -9.55
C ILE A 125 -2.54 -19.01 -8.53
N ILE A 126 -1.29 -18.51 -8.53
CA ILE A 126 -0.25 -18.94 -7.59
C ILE A 126 -0.67 -18.62 -6.15
N PHE A 127 -1.13 -17.40 -5.88
CA PHE A 127 -1.61 -16.99 -4.55
C PHE A 127 -2.83 -17.81 -4.13
N SER A 128 -3.76 -18.09 -5.04
CA SER A 128 -4.92 -18.94 -4.79
C SER A 128 -4.53 -20.40 -4.51
N ALA A 129 -3.46 -20.92 -5.12
CA ALA A 129 -2.92 -22.24 -4.83
C ALA A 129 -2.24 -22.29 -3.45
N MET A 130 -1.46 -21.25 -3.09
CA MET A 130 -0.86 -21.12 -1.75
C MET A 130 -1.92 -21.04 -0.65
N LYS A 131 -3.06 -20.39 -0.91
CA LYS A 131 -4.23 -20.34 -0.01
C LYS A 131 -4.75 -21.74 0.35
N LYS A 132 -4.73 -22.69 -0.61
CA LYS A 132 -5.22 -24.07 -0.41
C LYS A 132 -4.32 -24.88 0.54
N LYS A 133 -3.06 -24.48 0.72
CA LYS A 133 -2.04 -25.19 1.51
C LYS A 133 -2.07 -24.88 3.02
N LYS A 134 -3.05 -24.09 3.51
CA LYS A 134 -3.33 -23.85 4.95
C LYS A 134 -2.11 -23.47 5.80
N ILE A 135 -1.22 -22.62 5.28
CA ILE A 135 -0.05 -22.13 6.02
C ILE A 135 -0.51 -21.10 7.07
N ARG A 136 -0.26 -21.37 8.35
CA ARG A 136 -0.76 -20.60 9.52
C ARG A 136 -0.34 -19.13 9.53
N PHE A 137 0.85 -18.80 9.02
CA PHE A 137 1.43 -17.44 9.06
C PHE A 137 0.82 -16.50 8.01
N LEU A 138 0.46 -17.04 6.84
CA LEU A 138 -0.24 -16.30 5.78
C LEU A 138 -1.70 -16.01 6.15
N ARG A 139 -2.24 -16.60 7.22
CA ARG A 139 -3.65 -16.47 7.62
C ARG A 139 -4.04 -15.04 7.99
N PHE A 140 -3.12 -14.24 8.53
CA PHE A 140 -3.36 -12.82 8.84
C PHE A 140 -3.48 -11.98 7.56
N ALA A 141 -2.53 -12.09 6.63
CA ALA A 141 -2.61 -11.35 5.36
C ALA A 141 -3.71 -11.85 4.38
N LEU A 142 -4.31 -13.04 4.62
CA LEU A 142 -5.25 -13.69 3.69
C LEU A 142 -6.70 -13.77 4.18
N LEU A 143 -7.04 -13.31 5.38
CA LEU A 143 -8.41 -13.42 5.92
C LEU A 143 -9.42 -12.56 5.13
N SER A 144 -9.04 -11.42 4.55
CA SER A 144 -9.97 -10.61 3.73
C SER A 144 -10.25 -11.19 2.34
N LEU A 145 -9.47 -12.18 1.88
CA LEU A 145 -9.67 -12.87 0.61
C LEU A 145 -10.84 -13.85 0.60
N TYR A 146 -11.57 -14.01 1.71
CA TYR A 146 -12.80 -14.81 1.77
C TYR A 146 -13.98 -14.13 1.06
N LYS A 147 -14.03 -12.78 1.03
CA LYS A 147 -15.13 -12.03 0.39
C LYS A 147 -15.11 -12.02 -1.15
N ILE A 148 -14.03 -12.47 -1.78
CA ILE A 148 -13.77 -12.26 -3.23
C ILE A 148 -14.33 -13.38 -4.11
N LYS A 149 -14.59 -14.58 -3.55
CA LYS A 149 -15.02 -15.76 -4.32
C LYS A 149 -16.33 -15.57 -5.10
N ALA A 150 -17.13 -14.55 -4.75
CA ALA A 150 -18.41 -14.29 -5.42
C ALA A 150 -18.35 -13.28 -6.58
N LYS A 151 -17.30 -12.45 -6.73
CA LYS A 151 -17.27 -11.35 -7.73
C LYS A 151 -16.27 -11.54 -8.88
N SER A 152 -15.27 -12.41 -8.73
CA SER A 152 -14.15 -12.52 -9.69
C SER A 152 -14.31 -13.58 -10.81
N VAL A 153 -15.47 -14.24 -10.92
CA VAL A 153 -15.72 -15.24 -11.98
C VAL A 153 -16.26 -14.60 -13.27
N LYS A 154 -16.66 -13.32 -13.24
CA LYS A 154 -16.92 -12.53 -14.46
C LYS A 154 -15.67 -11.71 -14.83
N LEU A 155 -14.62 -12.40 -15.28
CA LEU A 155 -13.58 -11.80 -16.10
C LEU A 155 -14.07 -11.93 -17.55
N GLU A 156 -14.99 -11.05 -17.96
CA GLU A 156 -15.46 -10.94 -19.34
C GLU A 156 -14.33 -10.35 -20.22
N ASP A 157 -14.07 -11.04 -21.34
CA ASP A 157 -13.05 -10.79 -22.37
C ASP A 157 -13.32 -9.54 -23.21
N SER A 158 -13.56 -8.38 -22.59
CA SER A 158 -13.78 -7.12 -23.30
C SER A 158 -12.48 -6.32 -23.39
N ASN A 159 -11.90 -6.24 -24.61
CA ASN A 159 -10.73 -5.40 -24.94
C ASN A 159 -10.96 -3.89 -24.67
N THR A 160 -12.20 -3.48 -24.35
CA THR A 160 -12.62 -2.12 -24.05
C THR A 160 -12.44 -1.70 -22.58
N ASP A 161 -12.10 -2.62 -21.67
CA ASP A 161 -12.06 -2.34 -20.22
C ASP A 161 -10.68 -1.95 -19.65
N ILE A 162 -9.61 -1.97 -20.44
CA ILE A 162 -8.25 -1.64 -19.95
C ILE A 162 -8.16 -0.16 -19.54
N LEU A 163 -8.87 0.75 -20.22
CA LEU A 163 -8.87 2.18 -19.92
C LEU A 163 -9.75 2.57 -18.72
N LYS A 164 -10.65 1.68 -18.26
CA LYS A 164 -11.48 1.89 -17.06
C LYS A 164 -10.92 1.21 -15.82
N GLN A 165 -9.75 0.58 -15.93
CA GLN A 165 -9.17 -0.15 -14.82
C GLN A 165 -8.62 0.84 -13.80
N GLU A 166 -9.09 0.74 -12.56
CA GLU A 166 -8.53 1.47 -11.43
C GLU A 166 -7.03 1.17 -11.32
N VAL A 167 -6.22 2.20 -11.07
CA VAL A 167 -4.76 2.07 -10.94
C VAL A 167 -4.45 1.77 -9.47
N PRO A 168 -3.55 0.82 -9.16
CA PRO A 168 -3.28 0.46 -7.77
C PRO A 168 -2.34 1.50 -7.12
N TYR A 169 -2.92 2.56 -6.57
CA TYR A 169 -2.19 3.68 -5.96
C TYR A 169 -1.40 3.27 -4.71
N GLY A 170 -1.80 2.20 -4.01
CA GLY A 170 -1.05 1.62 -2.90
C GLY A 170 0.34 1.16 -3.30
N VAL A 171 0.56 0.75 -4.55
CA VAL A 171 1.90 0.44 -5.08
C VAL A 171 2.77 1.69 -5.10
N ALA A 172 2.23 2.82 -5.57
CA ALA A 172 2.94 4.09 -5.61
C ALA A 172 3.27 4.61 -4.20
N LEU A 173 2.31 4.53 -3.27
CA LEU A 173 2.53 4.89 -1.86
C LEU A 173 3.61 4.02 -1.20
N SER A 174 3.63 2.71 -1.49
CA SER A 174 4.71 1.83 -1.04
C SER A 174 6.07 2.23 -1.61
N CYS A 175 6.16 2.69 -2.87
CA CYS A 175 7.41 3.23 -3.42
C CYS A 175 7.90 4.46 -2.66
N GLY A 176 7.01 5.37 -2.27
CA GLY A 176 7.34 6.50 -1.39
C GLY A 176 7.89 6.02 -0.04
N GLY A 177 7.22 5.05 0.60
CA GLY A 177 7.68 4.45 1.85
C GLY A 177 9.06 3.80 1.72
N PHE A 178 9.34 3.11 0.62
CA PHE A 178 10.66 2.55 0.33
C PHE A 178 11.75 3.63 0.17
N PHE A 179 11.40 4.76 -0.44
CA PHE A 179 12.32 5.88 -0.56
C PHE A 179 12.71 6.44 0.82
N VAL A 180 11.75 6.54 1.75
CA VAL A 180 12.01 6.91 3.14
C VAL A 180 12.95 5.91 3.81
N ILE A 181 12.70 4.61 3.66
CA ILE A 181 13.59 3.56 4.20
C ILE A 181 15.02 3.73 3.65
N PHE A 182 15.14 3.97 2.35
CA PHE A 182 16.43 4.14 1.69
C PHE A 182 17.17 5.36 2.25
N ASP A 183 16.52 6.53 2.34
CA ASP A 183 17.16 7.73 2.88
C ASP A 183 17.62 7.53 4.34
N VAL A 184 16.80 6.90 5.18
CA VAL A 184 17.15 6.64 6.59
C VAL A 184 18.27 5.61 6.74
N MET A 185 18.38 4.64 5.85
CA MET A 185 19.42 3.60 5.94
C MET A 185 20.78 4.04 5.40
N PHE A 186 20.82 5.02 4.48
CA PHE A 186 22.03 5.44 3.79
C PHE A 186 22.52 6.85 4.17
N ARG A 187 21.84 7.53 5.13
CA ARG A 187 22.36 8.70 5.84
C ARG A 187 23.01 8.29 7.16
#